data_AF-A0A2K5Z590-F1
#
_entry.id   AF-A0A2K5Z590-F1
#
_cell.length_a   1.000
_cell.length_b   1.000
_cell.length_c   1.000
_cell.angle_alpha   90.00
_cell.angle_beta   90.00
_cell.angle_gamma   90.00
#
_symmetry.space_group_name_H-M   'P 1'
#
loop_
_entity.id
_entity.type
_entity.pdbx_description
1 polymer ?
#
loop_
_entity_poly.entity_id
_entity_poly.type
_entity_poly.pdbx_seq_one_letter_code
_entity_poly.pdbx_strand_id
1 'polypeptide(L)'
;RCWHENILEYFLRNSQITAEDGAEITWYHAANHKAQMNEALKSTAHMIEADVLLPSDGSEHSQPIMAHPPETNSDNTLQEWLTEVTKSNKGIKLDFKSLAAVEPSMMLLENVKRHLKRPVWINADILPGPNGNSKVIDAKPFLDTVTFFFPDVTFSLGWTTGWHPEKVNEGYSWTMVKEMEYICNELSQPVTFPVRAALVRQSCSRLLWLLKQSSRYSLTIWTGKNDNYSIEDLLYIRDHFDKKQVFYDILEPQNHEFKQAIGIKVNL
;
A
#
# COMPACT_ATOMS: atom_id res chain seq x y z
N ARG A 1 5.02 -13.70 -17.09
CA ARG A 1 4.70 -12.27 -17.00
C ARG A 1 3.71 -12.15 -15.85
N CYS A 2 4.05 -11.52 -14.73
CA CYS A 2 3.24 -11.68 -13.51
C CYS A 2 2.84 -10.38 -12.80
N TRP A 3 3.58 -9.28 -12.97
CA TRP A 3 3.29 -8.06 -12.19
C TRP A 3 2.18 -7.19 -12.79
N HIS A 4 1.77 -7.49 -14.02
CA HIS A 4 0.68 -6.81 -14.73
C HIS A 4 -0.70 -7.41 -14.39
N GLU A 5 -0.71 -8.59 -13.78
CA GLU A 5 -1.95 -9.29 -13.47
C GLU A 5 -2.69 -8.59 -12.34
N ASN A 6 -4.01 -8.47 -12.47
CA ASN A 6 -4.83 -7.90 -11.41
C ASN A 6 -4.71 -8.75 -10.13
N ILE A 7 -4.58 -8.09 -8.98
CA ILE A 7 -4.40 -8.76 -7.69
C ILE A 7 -5.54 -9.74 -7.38
N LEU A 8 -6.79 -9.39 -7.69
CA LEU A 8 -7.97 -10.24 -7.46
C LEU A 8 -7.93 -11.46 -8.38
N GLU A 9 -7.64 -11.26 -9.67
CA GLU A 9 -7.51 -12.36 -10.63
C GLU A 9 -6.40 -13.34 -10.20
N TYR A 10 -5.26 -12.82 -9.75
CA TYR A 10 -4.16 -13.65 -9.25
C TYR A 10 -4.60 -14.52 -8.07
N PHE A 11 -5.16 -13.91 -7.02
CA PHE A 11 -5.52 -14.66 -5.81
C PHE A 11 -6.73 -15.58 -6.04
N LEU A 12 -7.65 -15.21 -6.93
CA LEU A 12 -8.79 -16.04 -7.32
C LEU A 12 -8.33 -17.28 -8.11
N ARG A 13 -7.48 -17.11 -9.12
CA ARG A 13 -6.91 -18.23 -9.89
C ARG A 13 -6.16 -19.22 -8.99
N ASN A 14 -5.50 -18.72 -7.95
CA ASN A 14 -4.77 -19.53 -6.97
C ASN A 14 -5.66 -20.06 -5.83
N SER A 15 -6.98 -19.88 -5.90
CA SER A 15 -7.94 -20.35 -4.88
C SER A 15 -7.66 -19.83 -3.47
N GLN A 16 -7.09 -18.63 -3.36
CA GLN A 16 -6.79 -17.96 -2.08
C GLN A 16 -7.92 -17.02 -1.63
N ILE A 17 -8.75 -16.58 -2.59
CA ILE A 17 -10.00 -15.86 -2.35
C ILE A 17 -11.14 -16.55 -3.11
N THR A 18 -12.38 -16.25 -2.74
CA THR A 18 -13.61 -16.86 -3.25
C THR A 18 -14.42 -15.94 -4.16
N ALA A 19 -14.19 -14.62 -4.08
CA ALA A 19 -14.81 -13.65 -4.97
C ALA A 19 -13.83 -12.52 -5.34
N GLU A 20 -14.15 -11.83 -6.45
CA GLU A 20 -13.49 -10.58 -6.82
C GLU A 20 -14.01 -9.45 -5.90
N ASP A 21 -13.41 -9.37 -4.73
CA ASP A 21 -13.72 -8.40 -3.67
C ASP A 21 -12.43 -8.01 -2.96
N GLY A 22 -12.08 -6.72 -2.97
CA GLY A 22 -10.85 -6.25 -2.36
C GLY A 22 -10.80 -6.43 -0.84
N ALA A 23 -11.94 -6.66 -0.18
CA ALA A 23 -11.98 -7.03 1.24
C ALA A 23 -11.54 -8.47 1.52
N GLU A 24 -11.50 -9.36 0.52
CA GLU A 24 -10.94 -10.71 0.67
C GLU A 24 -9.40 -10.73 0.64
N ILE A 25 -8.77 -9.69 0.07
CA ILE A 25 -7.31 -9.54 0.18
C ILE A 25 -6.96 -9.17 1.61
N THR A 26 -6.09 -9.96 2.24
CA THR A 26 -5.61 -9.77 3.61
C THR A 26 -4.18 -9.24 3.56
N TRP A 27 -3.88 -8.32 4.46
CA TRP A 27 -2.62 -7.59 4.49
C TRP A 27 -1.92 -7.89 5.82
N TYR A 28 -0.60 -8.06 5.74
CA TYR A 28 0.26 -7.96 6.90
C TYR A 28 1.00 -6.62 6.80
N HIS A 29 0.69 -5.71 7.72
CA HIS A 29 1.21 -4.35 7.73
C HIS A 29 2.56 -4.26 8.45
N ALA A 30 3.48 -3.43 7.93
CA ALA A 30 4.76 -3.09 8.53
C ALA A 30 5.64 -4.29 8.93
N ALA A 31 5.89 -5.22 8.00
CA ALA A 31 6.76 -6.38 8.19
C ALA A 31 8.25 -6.02 8.14
N ASN A 32 8.66 -5.04 8.95
CA ASN A 32 9.94 -4.35 8.83
C ASN A 32 11.11 -5.16 9.40
N HIS A 33 10.98 -5.77 10.59
CA HIS A 33 12.07 -6.58 11.16
C HIS A 33 11.94 -8.06 10.82
N LYS A 34 13.02 -8.82 11.02
CA LYS A 34 13.04 -10.27 10.75
C LYS A 34 11.95 -11.02 11.51
N ALA A 35 11.61 -10.59 12.72
CA ALA A 35 10.53 -11.19 13.50
C ALA A 35 9.17 -11.03 12.82
N GLN A 36 8.78 -9.80 12.48
CA GLN A 36 7.50 -9.49 11.81
C GLN A 36 7.43 -10.11 10.42
N MET A 37 8.53 -10.10 9.66
CA MET A 37 8.60 -10.80 8.37
C MET A 37 8.31 -12.31 8.54
N ASN A 38 8.93 -12.97 9.52
CA ASN A 38 8.70 -14.39 9.79
C ASN A 38 7.27 -14.69 10.23
N GLU A 39 6.64 -13.78 10.98
CA GLU A 39 5.23 -13.85 11.35
C GLU A 39 4.33 -13.69 10.11
N ALA A 40 4.58 -12.68 9.29
CA ALA A 40 3.86 -12.40 8.06
C ALA A 40 3.89 -13.59 7.09
N LEU A 41 5.05 -14.24 6.95
CA LEU A 41 5.25 -15.42 6.11
C LEU A 41 4.40 -16.62 6.57
N LYS A 42 4.16 -16.76 7.87
CA LYS A 42 3.36 -17.85 8.47
C LYS A 42 1.87 -17.52 8.61
N SER A 43 1.52 -16.24 8.51
CA SER A 43 0.14 -15.75 8.64
C SER A 43 -0.76 -16.20 7.48
N THR A 44 -2.04 -15.88 7.57
CA THR A 44 -3.02 -16.02 6.47
C THR A 44 -3.03 -14.83 5.50
N ALA A 45 -2.13 -13.84 5.68
CA ALA A 45 -2.07 -12.67 4.81
C ALA A 45 -1.79 -13.04 3.34
N HIS A 46 -2.44 -12.35 2.40
CA HIS A 46 -2.19 -12.49 0.97
C HIS A 46 -1.00 -11.61 0.54
N MET A 47 -0.98 -10.39 1.06
CA MET A 47 0.02 -9.36 0.79
C MET A 47 0.81 -9.04 2.05
N ILE A 48 2.12 -8.86 1.92
CA ILE A 48 2.98 -8.35 2.99
C ILE A 48 3.46 -6.97 2.56
N GLU A 49 3.20 -5.99 3.42
CA GLU A 49 3.68 -4.63 3.27
C GLU A 49 4.89 -4.42 4.18
N ALA A 50 5.88 -3.67 3.70
CA ALA A 50 7.02 -3.25 4.50
C ALA A 50 7.61 -1.94 3.97
N ASP A 51 8.08 -1.13 4.91
CA ASP A 51 8.62 0.20 4.68
C ASP A 51 10.08 0.14 4.27
N VAL A 52 10.48 0.91 3.27
CA VAL A 52 11.83 0.91 2.72
C VAL A 52 12.46 2.30 2.83
N LEU A 53 13.63 2.37 3.46
CA LEU A 53 14.45 3.58 3.46
C LEU A 53 15.93 3.25 3.32
N LEU A 54 16.69 4.28 2.94
CA LEU A 54 18.14 4.23 2.94
C LEU A 54 18.64 4.77 4.30
N PRO A 55 19.44 4.00 5.05
CA PRO A 55 20.01 4.47 6.31
C PRO A 55 20.77 5.78 6.13
N SER A 56 20.63 6.70 7.08
CA SER A 56 21.39 7.97 7.10
C SER A 56 22.69 7.81 7.89
N ASP A 57 23.43 6.73 7.64
CA ASP A 57 24.70 6.41 8.32
C ASP A 57 25.93 7.06 7.65
N GLY A 58 25.72 7.79 6.54
CA GLY A 58 26.76 8.52 5.83
C GLY A 58 27.67 7.64 4.96
N SER A 59 27.34 6.36 4.77
CA SER A 59 28.09 5.46 3.90
C SER A 59 27.66 5.64 2.43
N GLU A 60 28.63 5.68 1.51
CA GLU A 60 28.35 5.69 0.06
C GLU A 60 27.82 4.35 -0.46
N HIS A 61 27.86 3.30 0.37
CA HIS A 61 27.44 1.93 0.03
C HIS A 61 26.25 1.45 0.85
N SER A 62 25.49 2.38 1.44
CA SER A 62 24.37 2.03 2.29
C SER A 62 23.33 1.27 1.49
N GLN A 63 22.86 0.16 2.04
CA GLN A 63 21.86 -0.68 1.40
C GLN A 63 20.47 -0.30 1.91
N PRO A 64 19.41 -0.40 1.09
CA PRO A 64 18.05 -0.23 1.57
C PRO A 64 17.72 -1.21 2.70
N ILE A 65 17.08 -0.70 3.74
CA ILE A 65 16.63 -1.48 4.88
C ILE A 65 15.12 -1.37 5.04
N MET A 66 14.56 -2.32 5.76
CA MET A 66 13.14 -2.37 6.06
C MET A 66 12.85 -1.59 7.36
N ALA A 67 12.42 -0.34 7.27
CA ALA A 67 12.20 0.55 8.41
C ALA A 67 11.21 1.70 8.11
N HIS A 68 10.45 2.11 9.13
CA HIS A 68 9.58 3.28 9.09
C HIS A 68 10.07 4.35 10.08
N PRO A 69 10.20 5.63 9.68
CA PRO A 69 10.54 6.71 10.60
C PRO A 69 9.63 6.76 11.84
N PRO A 70 10.14 7.03 13.04
CA PRO A 70 11.48 7.58 13.32
C PRO A 70 12.61 6.54 13.34
N GLU A 71 12.32 5.25 13.14
CA GLU A 71 13.36 4.23 13.04
C GLU A 71 14.12 4.39 11.72
N THR A 72 15.44 4.54 11.80
CA THR A 72 16.34 4.66 10.63
C THR A 72 17.26 3.46 10.49
N ASN A 73 17.06 2.44 11.32
CA ASN A 73 17.90 1.25 11.45
C ASN A 73 16.97 0.03 11.51
N SER A 74 17.43 -1.13 11.02
CA SER A 74 16.67 -2.38 11.09
C SER A 74 17.60 -3.58 11.13
N ASP A 75 17.14 -4.70 11.69
CA ASP A 75 17.84 -5.98 11.64
C ASP A 75 17.65 -6.72 10.30
N ASN A 76 16.91 -6.09 9.36
CA ASN A 76 16.51 -6.66 8.10
C ASN A 76 16.80 -5.69 6.95
N THR A 77 17.76 -6.04 6.10
CA THR A 77 17.97 -5.36 4.83
C THR A 77 16.86 -5.74 3.84
N LEU A 78 16.61 -4.90 2.82
CA LEU A 78 15.68 -5.26 1.75
C LEU A 78 16.13 -6.55 1.02
N GLN A 79 17.45 -6.76 0.87
CA GLN A 79 17.97 -7.96 0.23
C GLN A 79 17.66 -9.23 1.02
N GLU A 80 17.88 -9.23 2.34
CA GLU A 80 17.50 -10.34 3.21
C GLU A 80 15.98 -10.56 3.20
N TRP A 81 15.21 -9.47 3.26
CA TRP A 81 13.76 -9.54 3.23
C TRP A 81 13.24 -10.18 1.93
N LEU A 82 13.73 -9.74 0.77
CA LEU A 82 13.38 -10.33 -0.53
C LEU A 82 13.81 -11.80 -0.62
N THR A 83 14.96 -12.15 -0.04
CA THR A 83 15.45 -13.53 -0.01
C THR A 83 14.49 -14.47 0.72
N GLU A 84 13.89 -14.04 1.82
CA GLU A 84 12.91 -14.86 2.53
C GLU A 84 11.53 -14.82 1.88
N VAL A 85 11.06 -13.64 1.46
CA VAL A 85 9.70 -13.52 0.91
C VAL A 85 9.55 -14.24 -0.43
N THR A 86 10.60 -14.30 -1.25
CA THR A 86 10.61 -15.09 -2.50
C THR A 86 10.39 -16.59 -2.28
N LYS A 87 10.65 -17.12 -1.08
CA LYS A 87 10.40 -18.53 -0.72
C LYS A 87 8.93 -18.83 -0.40
N SER A 88 8.10 -17.81 -0.24
CA SER A 88 6.67 -17.94 0.07
C SER A 88 5.78 -17.82 -1.18
N ASN A 89 4.46 -17.75 -1.01
CA ASN A 89 3.49 -17.37 -2.05
C ASN A 89 2.88 -15.97 -1.84
N LYS A 90 3.43 -15.19 -0.90
CA LYS A 90 2.89 -13.89 -0.47
C LYS A 90 3.20 -12.82 -1.52
N GLY A 91 2.21 -12.07 -1.96
CA GLY A 91 2.45 -10.84 -2.72
C GLY A 91 3.09 -9.78 -1.83
N ILE A 92 3.69 -8.76 -2.44
CA ILE A 92 4.47 -7.75 -1.70
C ILE A 92 4.03 -6.33 -2.04
N LYS A 93 4.09 -5.45 -1.05
CA LYS A 93 3.96 -4.00 -1.19
C LYS A 93 5.17 -3.35 -0.52
N LEU A 94 5.97 -2.59 -1.26
CA LEU A 94 7.15 -1.91 -0.72
C LEU A 94 6.84 -0.42 -0.58
N ASP A 95 6.82 0.08 0.65
CA ASP A 95 6.47 1.47 0.98
C ASP A 95 7.72 2.33 1.19
N PHE A 96 8.08 3.08 0.16
CA PHE A 96 9.26 3.92 0.18
C PHE A 96 9.06 5.13 1.08
N LYS A 97 9.98 5.31 2.03
CA LYS A 97 10.07 6.48 2.92
C LYS A 97 11.22 7.42 2.54
N SER A 98 12.07 7.03 1.60
CA SER A 98 13.09 7.92 1.04
C SER A 98 13.33 7.66 -0.45
N LEU A 99 13.43 8.75 -1.22
CA LEU A 99 13.75 8.69 -2.66
C LEU A 99 15.11 8.02 -2.91
N ALA A 100 16.08 8.24 -2.02
CA ALA A 100 17.42 7.65 -2.12
C ALA A 100 17.42 6.11 -2.08
N ALA A 101 16.39 5.48 -1.50
CA ALA A 101 16.27 4.03 -1.47
C ALA A 101 15.71 3.43 -2.77
N VAL A 102 15.08 4.23 -3.63
CA VAL A 102 14.25 3.74 -4.75
C VAL A 102 15.10 2.99 -5.77
N GLU A 103 16.10 3.65 -6.35
CA GLU A 103 16.94 3.03 -7.38
C GLU A 103 17.70 1.78 -6.87
N PRO A 104 18.40 1.82 -5.72
CA PRO A 104 19.05 0.62 -5.17
C PRO A 104 18.05 -0.52 -4.91
N SER A 105 16.83 -0.20 -4.48
CA SER A 105 15.78 -1.19 -4.26
C SER A 105 15.29 -1.80 -5.57
N MET A 106 15.11 -1.00 -6.63
CA MET A 106 14.71 -1.49 -7.94
C MET A 106 15.74 -2.48 -8.52
N MET A 107 17.03 -2.19 -8.33
CA MET A 107 18.12 -3.11 -8.70
C MET A 107 18.02 -4.46 -7.95
N LEU A 108 17.75 -4.43 -6.64
CA LEU A 108 17.55 -5.64 -5.85
C LEU A 108 16.30 -6.43 -6.27
N LEU A 109 15.19 -5.74 -6.55
CA LEU A 109 13.96 -6.34 -7.09
C LEU A 109 14.18 -7.01 -8.44
N GLU A 110 14.94 -6.40 -9.35
CA GLU A 110 15.21 -6.96 -10.69
C GLU A 110 15.93 -8.31 -10.58
N ASN A 111 16.87 -8.44 -9.62
CA ASN A 111 17.60 -9.69 -9.37
C ASN A 111 16.68 -10.84 -8.94
N VAL A 112 15.59 -10.55 -8.23
CA VAL A 112 14.64 -11.57 -7.74
C VAL A 112 13.36 -11.68 -8.58
N LYS A 113 13.17 -10.81 -9.58
CA LYS A 113 11.96 -10.72 -10.42
C LYS A 113 11.49 -12.06 -10.99
N ARG A 114 12.42 -12.91 -11.42
CA ARG A 114 12.10 -14.24 -11.97
C ARG A 114 11.46 -15.19 -10.95
N HIS A 115 11.73 -14.98 -9.66
CA HIS A 115 11.20 -15.74 -8.53
C HIS A 115 9.94 -15.10 -7.93
N LEU A 116 9.70 -13.81 -8.19
CA LEU A 116 8.49 -13.09 -7.79
C LEU A 116 7.39 -13.19 -8.85
N LYS A 117 6.86 -14.40 -9.09
CA LYS A 117 5.66 -14.60 -9.93
C LYS A 117 4.38 -14.39 -9.12
N ARG A 118 4.19 -13.17 -8.62
CA ARG A 118 3.08 -12.76 -7.74
C ARG A 118 2.87 -11.25 -7.81
N PRO A 119 1.78 -10.70 -7.23
CA PRO A 119 1.56 -9.26 -7.16
C PRO A 119 2.71 -8.54 -6.44
N VAL A 120 3.19 -7.45 -7.04
CA VAL A 120 4.21 -6.55 -6.49
C VAL A 120 3.71 -5.13 -6.64
N TRP A 121 3.57 -4.44 -5.52
CA TRP A 121 3.09 -3.06 -5.44
C TRP A 121 4.21 -2.16 -4.94
N ILE A 122 4.38 -1.00 -5.58
CA ILE A 122 5.39 -0.02 -5.21
C ILE A 122 4.67 1.22 -4.68
N ASN A 123 4.89 1.53 -3.40
CA ASN A 123 4.18 2.56 -2.67
C ASN A 123 5.08 3.75 -2.34
N ALA A 124 4.51 4.95 -2.42
CA ALA A 124 5.09 6.16 -1.84
C ALA A 124 4.01 7.20 -1.57
N ASP A 125 4.21 8.00 -0.51
CA ASP A 125 3.46 9.23 -0.29
C ASP A 125 4.11 10.37 -1.09
N ILE A 126 3.52 10.70 -2.24
CA ILE A 126 4.09 11.65 -3.20
C ILE A 126 3.48 13.05 -3.12
N LEU A 127 2.40 13.21 -2.35
CA LEU A 127 1.69 14.48 -2.17
C LEU A 127 1.38 14.76 -0.69
N PRO A 128 1.28 16.03 -0.28
CA PRO A 128 0.79 16.37 1.05
C PRO A 128 -0.71 16.16 1.14
N GLY A 129 -1.16 15.47 2.19
CA GLY A 129 -2.56 15.15 2.44
C GLY A 129 -3.12 15.80 3.69
N PRO A 130 -4.36 15.45 4.07
CA PRO A 130 -5.01 16.05 5.23
C PRO A 130 -4.21 15.76 6.51
N ASN A 131 -3.91 16.83 7.25
CA ASN A 131 -3.15 16.80 8.50
C ASN A 131 -1.74 16.15 8.39
N GLY A 132 -1.22 15.97 7.17
CA GLY A 132 0.10 15.41 6.93
C GLY A 132 1.20 16.42 7.22
N ASN A 133 2.17 16.02 8.06
CA ASN A 133 3.35 16.86 8.38
C ASN A 133 4.67 16.21 7.94
N SER A 134 4.61 14.97 7.43
CA SER A 134 5.79 14.25 6.95
C SER A 134 6.22 14.77 5.59
N LYS A 135 7.53 14.66 5.32
CA LYS A 135 8.10 14.98 4.00
C LYS A 135 7.60 13.97 2.96
N VAL A 136 7.11 14.48 1.84
CA VAL A 136 6.71 13.67 0.67
C VAL A 136 7.93 13.20 -0.11
N ILE A 137 7.78 12.11 -0.85
CA ILE A 137 8.71 11.71 -1.90
C ILE A 137 8.42 12.53 -3.15
N ASP A 138 9.47 13.02 -3.82
CA ASP A 138 9.31 13.74 -5.08
C ASP A 138 8.75 12.79 -6.15
N ALA A 139 7.56 13.10 -6.65
CA ALA A 139 6.76 12.24 -7.51
C ALA A 139 7.49 11.88 -8.81
N LYS A 140 8.08 12.89 -9.49
CA LYS A 140 8.66 12.68 -10.82
C LYS A 140 9.84 11.69 -10.82
N PRO A 141 10.92 11.91 -10.05
CA PRO A 141 12.04 10.97 -10.02
C PRO A 141 11.61 9.59 -9.49
N PHE A 142 10.68 9.51 -8.54
CA PHE A 142 10.14 8.24 -8.07
C PHE A 142 9.46 7.45 -9.20
N LEU A 143 8.52 8.07 -9.92
CA LEU A 143 7.77 7.44 -10.99
C LEU A 143 8.66 7.08 -12.19
N ASP A 144 9.58 7.98 -12.57
CA ASP A 144 10.53 7.75 -13.67
C ASP A 144 11.43 6.54 -13.36
N THR A 145 12.02 6.47 -12.16
CA THR A 145 12.88 5.36 -11.76
C THR A 145 12.11 4.05 -11.71
N VAL A 146 10.94 3.99 -11.06
CA VAL A 146 10.18 2.74 -10.95
C VAL A 146 9.71 2.26 -12.32
N THR A 147 9.21 3.17 -13.17
CA THR A 147 8.73 2.83 -14.53
C THR A 147 9.87 2.35 -15.44
N PHE A 148 11.08 2.89 -15.27
CA PHE A 148 12.25 2.43 -16.02
C PHE A 148 12.56 0.95 -15.77
N PHE A 149 12.48 0.48 -14.52
CA PHE A 149 12.73 -0.92 -14.18
C PHE A 149 11.50 -1.83 -14.40
N PHE A 150 10.31 -1.32 -14.04
CA PHE A 150 9.08 -2.10 -13.99
C PHE A 150 7.92 -1.31 -14.60
N PRO A 151 7.82 -1.25 -15.95
CA PRO A 151 6.81 -0.45 -16.64
C PRO A 151 5.37 -0.92 -16.40
N ASP A 152 5.20 -2.10 -15.81
CA ASP A 152 3.90 -2.74 -15.63
C ASP A 152 3.60 -3.07 -14.15
N VAL A 153 4.33 -2.46 -13.22
CA VAL A 153 4.09 -2.64 -11.78
C VAL A 153 2.79 -1.95 -11.37
N THR A 154 2.17 -2.39 -10.27
CA THR A 154 1.09 -1.61 -9.66
C THR A 154 1.68 -0.54 -8.76
N PHE A 155 1.29 0.71 -8.99
CA PHE A 155 1.64 1.80 -8.09
C PHE A 155 0.62 1.93 -6.96
N SER A 156 1.10 2.31 -5.79
CA SER A 156 0.31 2.63 -4.62
C SER A 156 0.68 4.05 -4.16
N LEU A 157 0.03 5.05 -4.74
CA LEU A 157 0.45 6.46 -4.61
C LEU A 157 -0.43 7.18 -3.59
N GLY A 158 0.19 7.57 -2.49
CA GLY A 158 -0.48 8.10 -1.33
C GLY A 158 -0.24 9.59 -1.12
N TRP A 159 -0.89 10.08 -0.07
CA TRP A 159 -0.59 11.36 0.52
C TRP A 159 -0.04 11.16 1.92
N THR A 160 0.86 12.03 2.36
CA THR A 160 1.16 12.10 3.79
C THR A 160 -0.08 12.54 4.53
N THR A 161 -0.50 11.79 5.55
CA THR A 161 -1.74 12.08 6.31
C THR A 161 -1.52 11.99 7.80
N GLY A 162 -2.31 12.74 8.55
CA GLY A 162 -2.35 12.68 10.00
C GLY A 162 -3.78 12.46 10.52
N TRP A 163 -3.86 11.93 11.73
CA TRP A 163 -5.08 11.88 12.52
C TRP A 163 -4.83 12.44 13.92
N HIS A 164 -5.78 13.19 14.43
CA HIS A 164 -5.70 13.86 15.73
C HIS A 164 -6.99 13.66 16.54
N PRO A 165 -6.92 13.14 17.77
CA PRO A 165 -8.11 12.86 18.59
C PRO A 165 -8.89 14.12 18.99
N GLU A 166 -8.18 15.25 19.16
CA GLU A 166 -8.74 16.49 19.69
C GLU A 166 -9.08 17.53 18.61
N LYS A 167 -8.92 17.19 17.33
CA LYS A 167 -9.15 18.10 16.21
C LYS A 167 -10.16 17.53 15.23
N VAL A 168 -10.79 18.42 14.47
CA VAL A 168 -11.53 18.03 13.28
C VAL A 168 -10.54 17.44 12.28
N ASN A 169 -10.72 16.17 11.95
CA ASN A 169 -9.91 15.51 10.95
C ASN A 169 -10.52 15.79 9.57
N GLU A 170 -10.00 16.78 8.86
CA GLU A 170 -10.45 17.08 7.50
C GLU A 170 -10.17 15.93 6.54
N GLY A 171 -11.03 15.79 5.55
CA GLY A 171 -10.87 14.79 4.48
C GLY A 171 -9.98 15.29 3.34
N TYR A 172 -9.77 14.41 2.35
CA TYR A 172 -9.11 14.76 1.10
C TYR A 172 -9.91 15.86 0.37
N SER A 173 -9.24 16.98 0.11
CA SER A 173 -9.83 18.12 -0.58
C SER A 173 -9.93 17.89 -2.09
N TRP A 174 -10.68 18.74 -2.78
CA TRP A 174 -10.73 18.73 -4.25
C TRP A 174 -9.37 19.00 -4.89
N THR A 175 -8.58 19.90 -4.30
CA THR A 175 -7.23 20.19 -4.78
C THR A 175 -6.36 18.95 -4.69
N MET A 176 -6.38 18.25 -3.55
CA MET A 176 -5.58 17.04 -3.32
C MET A 176 -5.89 15.92 -4.34
N VAL A 177 -7.17 15.62 -4.58
CA VAL A 177 -7.52 14.55 -5.53
C VAL A 177 -7.27 14.93 -6.98
N LYS A 178 -7.41 16.20 -7.34
CA LYS A 178 -7.12 16.69 -8.71
C LYS A 178 -5.63 16.71 -8.99
N GLU A 179 -4.81 17.05 -8.01
CA GLU A 179 -3.35 17.01 -8.15
C GLU A 179 -2.85 15.57 -8.31
N MET A 180 -3.39 14.63 -7.52
CA MET A 180 -3.08 13.20 -7.69
C MET A 180 -3.52 12.68 -9.07
N GLU A 181 -4.72 13.05 -9.53
CA GLU A 181 -5.21 12.70 -10.87
C GLU A 181 -4.27 13.24 -11.96
N TYR A 182 -3.87 14.50 -11.86
CA TYR A 182 -2.96 15.14 -12.81
C TYR A 182 -1.64 14.37 -12.96
N ILE A 183 -1.06 13.90 -11.85
CA ILE A 183 0.15 13.09 -11.86
C ILE A 183 -0.12 11.70 -12.45
N CYS A 184 -1.24 11.07 -12.09
CA CYS A 184 -1.51 9.67 -12.42
C CYS A 184 -2.11 9.46 -13.81
N ASN A 185 -2.59 10.51 -14.48
CA ASN A 185 -3.25 10.38 -15.79
C ASN A 185 -2.26 10.00 -16.90
N GLU A 186 -0.98 10.35 -16.76
CA GLU A 186 0.09 10.02 -17.71
C GLU A 186 0.59 8.58 -17.55
N LEU A 187 0.33 7.94 -16.40
CA LEU A 187 0.74 6.56 -16.14
C LEU A 187 -0.09 5.58 -16.97
N SER A 188 0.49 4.45 -17.38
CA SER A 188 -0.23 3.33 -18.00
C SER A 188 -0.54 2.20 -17.01
N GLN A 189 0.17 2.18 -15.89
CA GLN A 189 0.09 1.19 -14.82
C GLN A 189 -1.23 1.23 -14.04
N PRO A 190 -1.66 0.13 -13.39
CA PRO A 190 -2.65 0.19 -12.32
C PRO A 190 -2.17 1.11 -11.18
N VAL A 191 -3.07 1.91 -10.62
CA VAL A 191 -2.76 2.80 -9.50
C VAL A 191 -3.80 2.61 -8.40
N THR A 192 -3.36 2.20 -7.22
CA THR A 192 -4.18 2.26 -6.02
C THR A 192 -3.82 3.50 -5.22
N PHE A 193 -4.80 4.12 -4.58
CA PHE A 193 -4.59 5.28 -3.71
C PHE A 193 -4.78 4.86 -2.25
N PRO A 194 -3.69 4.78 -1.45
CA PRO A 194 -3.79 4.61 -0.01
C PRO A 194 -4.53 5.77 0.62
N VAL A 195 -5.67 5.48 1.26
CA VAL A 195 -6.46 6.49 1.97
C VAL A 195 -6.70 6.04 3.41
N ARG A 196 -6.37 6.92 4.36
CA ARG A 196 -6.58 6.66 5.78
C ARG A 196 -8.07 6.48 6.13
N ALA A 197 -8.40 5.38 6.81
CA ALA A 197 -9.76 4.98 7.19
C ALA A 197 -10.53 6.09 7.93
N ALA A 198 -9.89 6.77 8.88
CA ALA A 198 -10.49 7.87 9.63
C ALA A 198 -10.87 9.11 8.80
N LEU A 199 -10.45 9.17 7.53
CA LEU A 199 -10.69 10.30 6.65
C LEU A 199 -11.68 9.99 5.51
N VAL A 200 -12.08 8.73 5.32
CA VAL A 200 -12.79 8.31 4.10
C VAL A 200 -14.22 8.86 4.04
N ARG A 201 -14.92 8.94 5.18
CA ARG A 201 -16.33 9.33 5.24
C ARG A 201 -16.56 10.73 4.66
N GLN A 202 -15.81 11.70 5.13
CA GLN A 202 -15.84 13.09 4.70
C GLN A 202 -15.23 13.31 3.30
N SER A 203 -14.50 12.32 2.79
CA SER A 203 -13.80 12.38 1.50
C SER A 203 -14.52 11.65 0.36
N CYS A 204 -15.59 10.91 0.66
CA CYS A 204 -16.23 9.97 -0.25
C CYS A 204 -16.50 10.54 -1.65
N SER A 205 -17.08 11.75 -1.77
CA SER A 205 -17.39 12.33 -3.08
C SER A 205 -16.15 12.68 -3.91
N ARG A 206 -15.05 13.09 -3.26
CA ARG A 206 -13.77 13.41 -3.92
C ARG A 206 -13.06 12.13 -4.38
N LEU A 207 -13.03 11.12 -3.52
CA LEU A 207 -12.44 9.81 -3.83
C LEU A 207 -13.23 9.08 -4.93
N LEU A 208 -14.56 9.18 -4.92
CA LEU A 208 -15.41 8.63 -5.98
C LEU A 208 -15.18 9.34 -7.31
N TRP A 209 -15.00 10.66 -7.30
CA TRP A 209 -14.62 11.39 -8.51
C TRP A 209 -13.26 10.92 -9.04
N LEU A 210 -12.27 10.72 -8.16
CA LEU A 210 -10.94 10.25 -8.55
C LEU A 210 -11.00 8.87 -9.23
N LEU A 211 -11.71 7.89 -8.65
CA LEU A 211 -11.82 6.56 -9.26
C LEU A 211 -12.58 6.54 -10.59
N LYS A 212 -13.41 7.55 -10.87
CA LYS A 212 -14.11 7.67 -12.16
C LYS A 212 -13.22 8.15 -13.31
N GLN A 213 -12.01 8.65 -13.02
CA GLN A 213 -11.12 9.20 -14.06
C GLN A 213 -10.45 8.09 -14.88
N SER A 214 -10.30 6.89 -14.31
CA SER A 214 -9.67 5.77 -15.00
C SER A 214 -10.09 4.43 -14.40
N SER A 215 -10.35 3.43 -15.24
CA SER A 215 -10.61 2.05 -14.78
C SER A 215 -9.37 1.38 -14.17
N ARG A 216 -8.19 1.99 -14.31
CA ARG A 216 -6.93 1.54 -13.67
C ARG A 216 -6.84 1.91 -12.21
N TYR A 217 -7.75 2.75 -11.72
CA TYR A 217 -7.68 3.30 -10.37
C TYR A 217 -8.43 2.45 -9.35
N SER A 218 -7.84 2.33 -8.16
CA SER A 218 -8.44 1.69 -6.99
C SER A 218 -8.09 2.46 -5.71
N LEU A 219 -8.70 2.09 -4.59
CA LEU A 219 -8.37 2.58 -3.25
C LEU A 219 -7.78 1.46 -2.40
N THR A 220 -6.86 1.82 -1.53
CA THR A 220 -6.44 0.96 -0.41
C THR A 220 -6.74 1.71 0.89
N ILE A 221 -7.80 1.33 1.58
CA ILE A 221 -8.11 1.91 2.89
C ILE A 221 -7.14 1.34 3.90
N TRP A 222 -6.42 2.21 4.61
CA TRP A 222 -5.45 1.80 5.62
C TRP A 222 -5.70 2.51 6.96
N THR A 223 -5.17 1.97 8.05
CA THR A 223 -5.32 2.59 9.38
C THR A 223 -4.00 2.69 10.13
N GLY A 224 -3.78 3.82 10.82
CA GLY A 224 -2.76 3.93 11.85
C GLY A 224 -3.20 3.26 13.16
N LYS A 225 -2.24 2.94 14.04
CA LYS A 225 -2.47 2.30 15.34
C LYS A 225 -3.40 3.09 16.27
N ASN A 226 -3.40 4.42 16.15
CA ASN A 226 -4.15 5.32 17.02
C ASN A 226 -5.37 5.94 16.34
N ASP A 227 -5.66 5.54 15.10
CA ASP A 227 -6.78 6.12 14.36
C ASP A 227 -8.11 5.66 14.96
N ASN A 228 -9.05 6.59 15.06
CA ASN A 228 -10.43 6.27 15.41
C ASN A 228 -11.34 6.44 14.19
N TYR A 229 -12.06 5.38 13.84
CA TYR A 229 -13.01 5.33 12.74
C TYR A 229 -14.04 4.25 13.04
N SER A 230 -15.23 4.38 12.45
CA SER A 230 -16.33 3.45 12.68
C SER A 230 -16.42 2.37 11.59
N ILE A 231 -17.03 1.23 11.90
CA ILE A 231 -17.33 0.21 10.88
C ILE A 231 -18.33 0.77 9.87
N GLU A 232 -19.23 1.65 10.31
CA GLU A 232 -20.19 2.38 9.47
C GLU A 232 -19.51 3.24 8.41
N ASP A 233 -18.33 3.80 8.69
CA ASP A 233 -17.56 4.57 7.71
C ASP A 233 -17.01 3.66 6.59
N LEU A 234 -16.57 2.44 6.94
CA LEU A 234 -16.11 1.44 5.98
C LEU A 234 -17.27 0.89 5.14
N LEU A 235 -18.40 0.57 5.78
CA LEU A 235 -19.61 0.13 5.11
C LEU A 235 -20.13 1.21 4.15
N TYR A 236 -20.07 2.48 4.56
CA TYR A 236 -20.45 3.59 3.70
C TYR A 236 -19.58 3.67 2.43
N ILE A 237 -18.27 3.46 2.53
CA ILE A 237 -17.43 3.36 1.33
C ILE A 237 -17.85 2.15 0.49
N ARG A 238 -18.08 1.00 1.11
CA ARG A 238 -18.48 -0.19 0.38
C ARG A 238 -19.81 -0.03 -0.39
N ASP A 239 -20.75 0.77 0.12
CA ASP A 239 -22.02 1.07 -0.54
C ASP A 239 -21.87 1.99 -1.77
N HIS A 240 -20.80 2.79 -1.83
CA HIS A 240 -20.61 3.82 -2.86
C HIS A 240 -19.58 3.46 -3.94
N PHE A 241 -18.77 2.44 -3.70
CA PHE A 241 -17.65 2.06 -4.56
C PHE A 241 -17.78 0.61 -5.03
N ASP A 242 -17.26 0.31 -6.23
CA ASP A 242 -17.15 -1.08 -6.67
C ASP A 242 -16.19 -1.82 -5.72
N LYS A 243 -16.66 -2.91 -5.12
CA LYS A 243 -15.88 -3.76 -4.22
C LYS A 243 -14.59 -4.31 -4.86
N LYS A 244 -14.52 -4.38 -6.20
CA LYS A 244 -13.30 -4.77 -6.93
C LYS A 244 -12.22 -3.69 -6.90
N GLN A 245 -12.59 -2.44 -6.62
CA GLN A 245 -11.72 -1.27 -6.62
C GLN A 245 -11.33 -0.80 -5.21
N VAL A 246 -11.71 -1.49 -4.13
CA VAL A 246 -11.39 -1.06 -2.76
C VAL A 246 -10.79 -2.21 -1.96
N PHE A 247 -9.52 -2.05 -1.57
CA PHE A 247 -8.78 -2.95 -0.70
C PHE A 247 -8.71 -2.39 0.73
N TYR A 248 -8.52 -3.26 1.73
CA TYR A 248 -8.58 -2.90 3.15
C TYR A 248 -7.35 -3.43 3.90
N ASP A 249 -6.35 -2.57 4.11
CA ASP A 249 -5.18 -2.80 4.97
C ASP A 249 -5.46 -2.25 6.38
N ILE A 250 -6.37 -2.92 7.08
CA ILE A 250 -6.95 -2.45 8.33
C ILE A 250 -6.48 -3.33 9.49
N LEU A 251 -6.15 -2.71 10.62
CA LEU A 251 -5.72 -3.39 11.84
C LEU A 251 -6.89 -4.06 12.55
N GLU A 252 -6.58 -5.11 13.31
CA GLU A 252 -7.51 -5.75 14.22
C GLU A 252 -7.75 -4.89 15.49
N PRO A 253 -8.94 -4.94 16.11
CA PRO A 253 -10.08 -5.85 15.82
C PRO A 253 -11.07 -5.34 14.76
N GLN A 254 -10.97 -4.09 14.30
CA GLN A 254 -11.97 -3.50 13.39
C GLN A 254 -12.06 -4.22 12.04
N ASN A 255 -10.94 -4.74 11.54
CA ASN A 255 -10.93 -5.53 10.31
C ASN A 255 -11.79 -6.79 10.43
N HIS A 256 -11.72 -7.51 11.55
CA HIS A 256 -12.60 -8.64 11.82
C HIS A 256 -14.08 -8.24 11.85
N GLU A 257 -14.43 -7.18 12.59
CA GLU A 257 -15.81 -6.69 12.70
C GLU A 257 -16.37 -6.25 11.34
N PHE A 258 -15.58 -5.53 10.54
CA PHE A 258 -15.94 -5.14 9.19
C PHE A 258 -16.21 -6.35 8.30
N LYS A 259 -15.31 -7.35 8.31
CA LYS A 259 -15.46 -8.57 7.50
C LYS A 259 -16.69 -9.37 7.91
N GLN A 260 -16.97 -9.48 9.20
CA GLN A 260 -18.20 -10.09 9.70
C GLN A 260 -19.44 -9.35 9.19
N ALA A 261 -19.46 -8.01 9.25
CA ALA A 261 -20.59 -7.19 8.81
C ALA A 261 -20.91 -7.37 7.31
N ILE A 262 -19.91 -7.69 6.48
CA ILE A 262 -20.07 -7.89 5.03
C ILE A 262 -20.14 -9.38 4.62
N GLY A 263 -20.18 -10.29 5.61
CA GLY A 263 -20.35 -11.73 5.38
C GLY A 263 -19.09 -12.49 4.92
N ILE A 264 -17.89 -11.90 5.07
CA ILE A 264 -16.63 -12.60 4.81
C ILE A 264 -16.25 -13.41 6.05
N LYS A 265 -16.05 -14.72 5.87
CA LYS A 265 -15.59 -15.61 6.94
C LYS A 265 -14.16 -15.25 7.33
N VAL A 266 -13.96 -14.89 8.59
CA VAL A 266 -12.64 -14.72 9.18
C VAL A 266 -12.29 -16.01 9.92
N ASN A 267 -11.34 -16.78 9.39
CA ASN A 267 -10.78 -17.91 10.13
C ASN A 267 -9.83 -17.34 11.17
N LEU A 268 -10.19 -17.48 12.45
CA LEU A 268 -9.33 -17.21 13.61
C LEU A 268 -8.21 -18.24 13.70
#